data_AF-A0A101HJ67-F1
#
_entry.id   AF-A0A101HJ67-F1
#
_cell.length_a   1.000
_cell.length_b   1.000
_cell.length_c   1.000
_cell.angle_alpha   90.00
_cell.angle_beta   90.00
_cell.angle_gamma   90.00
#
_symmetry.space_group_name_H-M   'P 1'
#
loop_
_entity.id
_entity.type
_entity.pdbx_description
1 polymer ?
#
loop_
_entity_poly.entity_id
_entity_poly.type
_entity_poly.pdbx_seq_one_letter_code
_entity_poly.pdbx_strand_id
1 'polypeptide(L)'
;MKKSVEDVYAFIDSQNLNLGTLDFGWKLDFAKYRLYLRNKYNVKKAYLFIGYIEKNSKLYQKLQEWGYILIFKPVLSIMKEKKVIYKGNVDAELVLHTMIQIKIC
;
A
#
# COMPACT_ATOMS: atom_id res chain seq x y z
N MET A 1 8.99 -35.07 0.53
CA MET A 1 9.57 -33.74 0.84
C MET A 1 8.44 -32.72 0.84
N LYS A 2 8.16 -32.02 1.95
CA LYS A 2 7.18 -30.92 1.96
C LYS A 2 7.83 -29.73 1.26
N LYS A 3 7.25 -29.29 0.13
CA LYS A 3 7.67 -28.08 -0.58
C LYS A 3 7.47 -26.90 0.40
N SER A 4 8.52 -26.15 0.71
CA SER A 4 8.39 -24.94 1.53
C SER A 4 7.48 -23.97 0.79
N VAL A 5 6.39 -23.55 1.42
CA VAL A 5 5.52 -22.51 0.87
C VAL A 5 6.33 -21.23 0.87
N GLU A 6 6.62 -20.69 -0.31
CA GLU A 6 7.35 -19.43 -0.44
C GLU A 6 6.54 -18.31 0.22
N ASP A 7 7.23 -17.47 0.99
CA ASP A 7 6.60 -16.33 1.66
C ASP A 7 6.21 -15.28 0.60
N VAL A 8 4.91 -15.02 0.45
CA VAL A 8 4.40 -14.00 -0.48
C VAL A 8 4.18 -12.68 0.25
N TYR A 9 4.79 -11.60 -0.23
CA TYR A 9 4.60 -10.23 0.27
C TYR A 9 3.92 -9.36 -0.78
N ALA A 10 3.02 -8.48 -0.34
CA ALA A 10 2.37 -7.49 -1.19
C ALA A 10 2.93 -6.10 -0.89
N PHE A 11 3.22 -5.34 -1.95
CA PHE A 11 3.62 -3.94 -1.90
C PHE A 11 2.57 -3.15 -2.68
N ILE A 12 1.82 -2.30 -1.98
CA ILE A 12 0.56 -1.72 -2.48
C ILE A 12 0.67 -0.21 -2.46
N ASP A 13 0.50 0.42 -3.62
CA ASP A 13 0.31 1.86 -3.72
C ASP A 13 -1.16 2.21 -3.42
N SER A 14 -1.41 2.84 -2.27
CA SER A 14 -2.76 3.19 -1.84
C SER A 14 -3.42 4.26 -2.72
N GLN A 15 -2.64 5.14 -3.34
CA GLN A 15 -3.17 6.24 -4.14
C GLN A 15 -3.69 5.69 -5.47
N ASN A 16 -2.89 4.88 -6.16
CA ASN A 16 -3.30 4.23 -7.40
C ASN A 16 -4.47 3.27 -7.19
N LEU A 17 -4.47 2.51 -6.10
CA LEU A 17 -5.57 1.61 -5.76
C LEU A 17 -6.88 2.37 -5.52
N ASN A 18 -6.83 3.50 -4.80
CA ASN A 18 -8.02 4.30 -4.53
C ASN A 18 -8.54 5.03 -5.77
N LEU A 19 -7.66 5.67 -6.55
CA LEU A 19 -8.07 6.35 -7.79
C LEU A 19 -8.66 5.35 -8.80
N GLY A 20 -7.99 4.22 -9.04
CA GLY A 20 -8.49 3.20 -9.96
C GLY A 20 -9.84 2.62 -9.53
N THR A 21 -10.05 2.35 -8.25
CA THR A 21 -11.35 1.83 -7.77
C THR A 21 -12.47 2.86 -7.88
N LEU A 22 -12.17 4.14 -7.61
CA LEU A 22 -13.12 5.23 -7.78
C LEU A 22 -13.51 5.45 -9.25
N ASP A 23 -12.57 5.32 -10.20
CA ASP A 23 -12.84 5.45 -11.63
C ASP A 23 -13.83 4.39 -12.13
N PHE A 24 -13.87 3.22 -11.50
CA PHE A 24 -14.87 2.17 -11.75
C PHE A 24 -16.15 2.32 -10.90
N GLY A 25 -16.29 3.42 -10.14
CA GLY A 25 -17.43 3.70 -9.27
C GLY A 25 -17.47 2.83 -7.99
N TRP A 26 -16.35 2.19 -7.64
CA TRP A 26 -16.26 1.30 -6.50
C TRP A 26 -15.60 1.98 -5.30
N LYS A 27 -16.09 1.69 -4.11
CA LYS A 27 -15.44 2.06 -2.85
C LYS A 27 -14.75 0.83 -2.27
N LEU A 28 -13.43 0.85 -2.22
CA LEU A 28 -12.66 -0.28 -1.70
C LEU A 28 -12.88 -0.46 -0.19
N ASP A 29 -13.22 -1.69 0.20
CA ASP A 29 -13.15 -2.14 1.59
C ASP A 29 -11.78 -2.77 1.85
N PHE A 30 -10.92 -2.02 2.56
CA PHE A 30 -9.55 -2.44 2.85
C PHE A 30 -9.46 -3.68 3.75
N ALA A 31 -10.44 -3.93 4.61
CA ALA A 31 -10.46 -5.12 5.47
C ALA A 31 -10.71 -6.37 4.63
N LYS A 32 -11.73 -6.32 3.75
CA LYS A 32 -12.02 -7.42 2.81
C LYS A 32 -10.87 -7.62 1.82
N TYR A 33 -10.27 -6.55 1.35
CA TYR A 33 -9.13 -6.64 0.45
C TYR A 33 -7.93 -7.35 1.10
N ARG A 34 -7.63 -7.05 2.38
CA ARG A 34 -6.54 -7.73 3.10
C ARG A 34 -6.81 -9.23 3.26
N LEU A 35 -8.05 -9.59 3.56
CA LEU A 35 -8.49 -10.98 3.68
C LEU A 35 -8.37 -11.71 2.33
N TYR A 36 -8.75 -11.06 1.24
CA TYR A 36 -8.60 -11.58 -0.12
C TYR A 36 -7.14 -11.86 -0.47
N LEU A 37 -6.24 -10.90 -0.22
CA LEU A 37 -4.79 -11.07 -0.43
C LEU A 37 -4.24 -12.27 0.36
N ARG A 38 -4.66 -12.41 1.62
CA ARG A 38 -4.25 -13.55 2.46
C ARG A 38 -4.77 -14.87 1.91
N ASN A 39 -6.07 -14.95 1.63
CA ASN A 39 -6.72 -16.23 1.35
C ASN A 39 -6.44 -16.73 -0.07
N LYS A 40 -6.36 -15.81 -1.06
CA LYS A 40 -6.18 -16.19 -2.46
C LYS A 40 -4.70 -16.35 -2.85
N TYR A 41 -3.85 -15.49 -2.32
CA TYR A 41 -2.44 -15.42 -2.72
C TYR A 41 -1.46 -15.77 -1.59
N ASN A 42 -1.97 -16.19 -0.43
CA ASN A 42 -1.15 -16.49 0.75
C ASN A 42 -0.24 -15.33 1.17
N VAL A 43 -0.69 -14.07 0.97
CA VAL A 43 0.09 -12.88 1.33
C VAL A 43 0.26 -12.80 2.84
N LYS A 44 1.50 -12.99 3.28
CA LYS A 44 1.92 -12.98 4.68
C LYS A 44 2.05 -11.56 5.21
N LYS A 45 2.72 -10.67 4.45
CA LYS A 45 2.88 -9.25 4.78
C LYS A 45 2.34 -8.39 3.65
N ALA A 46 1.60 -7.34 3.99
CA ALA A 46 1.08 -6.37 3.04
C ALA A 46 1.57 -4.98 3.44
N TYR A 47 2.54 -4.46 2.70
CA TYR A 47 3.06 -3.10 2.83
C TYR A 47 2.17 -2.16 2.02
N LEU A 48 1.59 -1.16 2.70
CA LEU A 48 0.72 -0.16 2.09
C LEU A 48 1.42 1.20 2.11
N PHE A 49 1.81 1.66 0.93
CA PHE A 49 2.45 2.96 0.73
C PHE A 49 1.37 4.04 0.68
N ILE A 50 1.46 5.01 1.60
CA ILE A 50 0.42 6.01 1.79
C ILE A 50 1.01 7.37 2.16
N GLY A 51 0.44 8.45 1.62
CA GLY A 51 0.80 9.80 2.00
C GLY A 51 0.44 10.10 3.46
N TYR A 52 1.35 10.72 4.21
CA TYR A 52 1.08 11.15 5.58
C TYR A 52 0.32 12.48 5.63
N ILE A 53 -0.84 12.46 6.27
CA ILE A 53 -1.70 13.61 6.57
C ILE A 53 -2.21 13.43 7.99
N GLU A 54 -1.84 14.32 8.90
CA GLU A 54 -2.12 14.20 10.35
C GLU A 54 -3.61 13.93 10.66
N LYS A 55 -4.52 14.58 9.92
CA LYS A 55 -5.98 14.42 10.08
C LYS A 55 -6.47 12.99 9.85
N ASN A 56 -5.70 12.15 9.17
CA ASN A 56 -6.06 10.77 8.82
C ASN A 56 -5.59 9.74 9.84
N SER A 57 -5.14 10.14 11.04
CA SER A 57 -4.68 9.23 12.10
C SER A 57 -5.61 8.04 12.37
N LYS A 58 -6.93 8.28 12.44
CA LYS A 58 -7.94 7.21 12.63
C LYS A 58 -7.99 6.21 11.47
N LEU A 59 -7.75 6.65 10.24
CA LEU A 59 -7.66 5.76 9.09
C LEU A 59 -6.41 4.88 9.18
N TYR A 60 -5.27 5.48 9.55
CA TYR A 60 -4.01 4.75 9.69
C TYR A 60 -4.11 3.67 10.75
N GLN A 61 -4.71 3.99 11.90
CA GLN A 61 -4.96 3.01 12.95
C GLN A 61 -5.77 1.81 12.44
N LYS A 62 -6.89 2.06 11.74
CA LYS A 62 -7.73 0.98 11.19
C LYS A 62 -6.99 0.12 10.16
N LEU A 63 -6.18 0.73 9.29
CA LEU A 63 -5.38 -0.01 8.31
C LEU A 63 -4.36 -0.92 9.02
N GLN A 64 -3.73 -0.44 10.08
CA GLN A 64 -2.82 -1.26 10.89
C GLN A 64 -3.56 -2.39 11.61
N GLU A 65 -4.72 -2.12 12.21
CA GLU A 65 -5.59 -3.12 12.85
C GLU A 65 -6.01 -4.22 11.87
N TRP A 66 -6.26 -3.87 10.60
CA TRP A 66 -6.56 -4.86 9.56
C TRP A 66 -5.33 -5.64 9.08
N GLY A 67 -4.12 -5.29 9.53
CA GLY A 67 -2.90 -6.04 9.25
C GLY A 67 -2.11 -5.55 8.04
N TYR A 68 -2.22 -4.25 7.72
CA TYR A 68 -1.30 -3.58 6.80
C TYR A 68 -0.10 -3.01 7.56
N ILE A 69 1.07 -3.05 6.93
CA ILE A 69 2.27 -2.35 7.37
C ILE A 69 2.34 -1.04 6.60
N LEU A 70 2.10 0.08 7.28
CA LEU A 70 2.06 1.39 6.61
C LEU A 70 3.47 1.92 6.37
N ILE A 71 3.75 2.28 5.12
CA ILE A 71 4.96 2.99 4.72
C ILE A 71 4.55 4.40 4.33
N PHE A 72 4.87 5.37 5.19
CA PHE A 72 4.49 6.76 4.97
C PHE A 72 5.39 7.41 3.94
N LYS A 73 4.78 7.90 2.86
CA LYS A 73 5.45 8.69 1.83
C LYS A 73 5.38 10.17 2.19
N PRO A 74 6.48 10.93 2.06
CA PRO A 74 6.42 12.38 2.13
C PRO A 74 5.48 12.90 1.04
N VAL A 75 4.52 13.72 1.43
CA VAL A 75 3.54 14.28 0.49
C VAL A 75 4.17 15.51 -0.17
N LEU A 76 4.79 15.32 -1.34
CA LEU A 76 5.22 16.44 -2.19
C LEU A 76 3.97 17.11 -2.78
N SER A 77 3.49 18.16 -2.12
CA SER A 77 2.46 19.04 -2.68
C SER A 77 3.15 20.10 -3.53
N ILE A 78 3.07 19.95 -4.86
CA ILE A 78 3.51 20.99 -5.78
C ILE A 78 2.27 21.84 -6.08
N MET A 79 2.26 23.09 -5.63
CA MET A 79 1.23 24.05 -6.04
C MET A 79 1.49 24.46 -7.48
N LYS A 80 0.60 24.07 -8.40
CA LYS A 80 0.58 24.57 -9.77
C LYS A 80 -0.79 25.19 -10.03
N GLU A 81 -0.82 26.49 -10.34
CA GLU A 81 -2.04 27.20 -10.80
C GLU A 81 -3.29 27.01 -9.90
N LYS A 82 -3.13 27.23 -8.59
CA LYS A 82 -4.21 27.09 -7.56
C LYS A 82 -4.81 25.68 -7.41
N LYS A 83 -4.21 24.65 -7.99
CA LYS A 83 -4.55 23.24 -7.74
C LYS A 83 -3.37 22.52 -7.08
N VAL A 84 -3.67 21.74 -6.05
CA VAL A 84 -2.68 20.84 -5.42
C VAL A 84 -2.59 19.60 -6.29
N ILE A 85 -1.46 19.42 -6.98
CA ILE A 85 -1.17 18.22 -7.75
C ILE A 85 -0.15 17.41 -6.96
N TYR A 86 -0.54 16.23 -6.52
CA TYR A 86 0.38 15.26 -5.91
C TYR A 86 1.06 14.49 -7.04
N LYS A 87 2.35 14.77 -7.29
CA LYS A 87 3.16 14.03 -8.25
C LYS A 87 4.27 13.32 -7.48
N GLY A 88 4.11 12.01 -7.28
CA GLY A 88 5.11 11.18 -6.64
C GLY A 88 5.11 9.82 -7.31
N ASN A 89 6.08 9.56 -8.18
CA ASN A 89 6.31 8.20 -8.66
C ASN A 89 6.76 7.35 -7.44
N VAL A 90 6.06 6.24 -7.19
CA VAL A 90 6.31 5.33 -6.05
C VAL A 90 7.25 4.17 -6.42
N ASP A 91 7.54 3.99 -7.70
CA ASP A 91 8.17 2.80 -8.25
C ASP A 91 9.55 2.54 -7.65
N ALA A 92 10.39 3.57 -7.47
CA ALA A 92 11.75 3.41 -6.94
C ALA A 92 11.79 3.02 -5.44
N GLU A 93 10.92 3.61 -4.61
CA GLU A 93 10.82 3.24 -3.19
C GLU A 93 10.16 1.88 -2.99
N LEU A 94 9.21 1.52 -3.86
CA LEU A 94 8.62 0.19 -3.88
C LEU A 94 9.70 -0.86 -4.17
N VAL A 95 10.49 -0.67 -5.22
CA VAL A 95 11.61 -1.55 -5.61
C VAL A 95 12.65 -1.65 -4.49
N LEU A 96 13.08 -0.53 -3.91
CA LEU A 96 14.08 -0.53 -2.84
C LEU A 96 13.60 -1.29 -1.59
N HIS A 97 12.34 -1.08 -1.18
CA HIS A 97 11.76 -1.84 -0.07
C HIS A 97 11.62 -3.32 -0.40
N THR A 98 11.26 -3.66 -1.63
CA THR A 98 11.24 -5.06 -2.09
C THR A 98 12.64 -5.68 -1.99
N MET A 99 13.69 -4.98 -2.43
CA MET A 99 15.08 -5.45 -2.33
C MET A 99 15.56 -5.63 -0.88
N ILE A 100 15.12 -4.79 0.07
CA ILE A 100 15.42 -4.95 1.51
C ILE A 100 14.72 -6.19 2.10
N GLN A 101 13.49 -6.48 1.65
CA GLN A 101 12.68 -7.57 2.21
C GLN A 101 12.98 -8.93 1.59
N ILE A 102 13.46 -8.96 0.35
CA ILE A 102 14.06 -10.15 -0.24
C ILE A 102 15.42 -10.30 0.42
N LYS A 103 15.58 -11.33 1.28
CA LYS A 103 16.93 -11.77 1.62
C LYS A 103 17.59 -12.22 0.32
N ILE A 104 18.49 -11.40 -0.21
CA ILE A 104 19.47 -11.86 -1.19
C ILE A 104 20.40 -12.77 -0.38
N CYS A 105 20.15 -14.08 -0.48
CA CYS A 105 21.11 -15.08 -0.03
C CYS A 105 22.37 -15.00 -0.88
#